data_AF-A0AAJ4F8P2-F1
#
_entry.id   AF-A0AAJ4F8P2-F1
#
_cell.length_a   1.000
_cell.length_b   1.000
_cell.length_c   1.000
_cell.angle_alpha   90.00
_cell.angle_beta   90.00
_cell.angle_gamma   90.00
#
_symmetry.space_group_name_H-M   'P 1'
#
loop_
_entity.id
_entity.type
_entity.pdbx_description
1 polymer ?
#
loop_
_entity_poly.entity_id
_entity_poly.type
_entity_poly.pdbx_seq_one_letter_code
_entity_poly.pdbx_strand_id
1 'polypeptide(L)'
;MKILILGTSNSILNNGWSFGLKAALEGHEVTSMCVGASPGIQFADKMSLNFADYDYVFFDSIPNDEEYARNAKGYAFNEKNEKVMEEIYSTISSQTNLVILGFCNRWAFLEESMVYKSRKNIAQAIGCQFVDIKTLLKVHLNENSVNSLYESHQAHPKRALSYEIGVVIGNEILNHFNQFNHDCHDYSANFTVQTAHHFSENVIRLENSLLSMDVVEVHQDAPFETDSTHSCLGVYINAYATNCILSYEDDYSLQNDVRLTYNQNHEDGKFLKVFVPFHSAPKIKKLALIKESGGANLYHPVMTHDHKELSHRMQLSSVLYWDGGVASEIQNATHKINSLSLSHTIAHKLLEKKTQSKIKNKSISGIKTHHNSYILFDRNKNHAIHGSMSIVSDSVVPVVLVRLGDSYATAIAYKHGLEVIDIFEGSNISLLKEQDKITFSKDGKFLCAEKYGALTFSRSKAMEWECFTPTQ
;
A
#
# COMPACT_ATOMS: atom_id res chain seq x y z
N MET A 1 -10.46 19.77 6.53
CA MET A 1 -10.07 18.40 6.91
C MET A 1 -8.64 18.41 7.39
N LYS A 2 -8.30 17.54 8.33
CA LYS A 2 -6.96 17.25 8.82
C LYS A 2 -6.57 15.84 8.42
N ILE A 3 -5.43 15.72 7.75
CA ILE A 3 -4.93 14.45 7.23
C ILE A 3 -3.54 14.19 7.77
N LEU A 4 -3.30 12.96 8.19
CA LEU A 4 -1.98 12.46 8.53
C LEU A 4 -1.51 11.46 7.47
N ILE A 5 -0.24 11.55 7.08
CA ILE A 5 0.43 10.56 6.24
C ILE A 5 1.53 9.89 7.07
N LEU A 6 1.35 8.60 7.37
CA LEU A 6 2.37 7.70 7.89
C LEU A 6 2.97 6.96 6.71
N GLY A 7 4.13 7.42 6.23
CA GLY A 7 4.62 7.04 4.90
C GLY A 7 6.11 6.78 4.81
N THR A 8 6.51 6.06 3.77
CA THR A 8 7.92 5.80 3.48
C THR A 8 8.41 6.68 2.32
N SER A 9 9.43 6.24 1.59
CA SER A 9 10.01 6.99 0.47
C SER A 9 9.00 7.39 -0.59
N ASN A 10 7.97 6.58 -0.88
CA ASN A 10 6.94 6.93 -1.86
C ASN A 10 6.14 8.19 -1.47
N SER A 11 5.98 8.42 -0.16
CA SER A 11 5.33 9.61 0.40
C SER A 11 6.25 10.85 0.44
N ILE A 12 7.57 10.67 0.34
CA ILE A 12 8.58 11.75 0.42
C ILE A 12 8.93 12.29 -0.97
N LEU A 13 8.88 11.45 -2.00
CA LEU A 13 9.34 11.82 -3.34
C LEU A 13 8.62 13.06 -3.88
N ASN A 14 9.42 14.06 -4.28
CA ASN A 14 8.91 15.26 -4.95
C ASN A 14 8.06 14.92 -6.16
N ASN A 15 6.93 15.60 -6.31
CA ASN A 15 5.94 15.33 -7.36
C ASN A 15 5.44 13.87 -7.35
N GLY A 16 5.45 13.21 -6.19
CA GLY A 16 4.85 11.89 -5.97
C GLY A 16 3.39 11.98 -5.56
N TRP A 17 2.86 10.88 -5.00
CA TRP A 17 1.45 10.77 -4.64
C TRP A 17 1.01 11.76 -3.56
N SER A 18 1.86 11.99 -2.56
CA SER A 18 1.56 12.92 -1.45
C SER A 18 1.45 14.37 -1.95
N PHE A 19 2.24 14.75 -2.96
CA PHE A 19 2.15 16.05 -3.62
C PHE A 19 0.85 16.19 -4.43
N GLY A 20 0.47 15.13 -5.16
CA GLY A 20 -0.81 15.09 -5.87
C GLY A 20 -1.99 15.21 -4.92
N LEU A 21 -1.95 14.49 -3.80
CA LEU A 21 -2.96 14.57 -2.74
C LEU A 21 -3.06 16.00 -2.19
N LYS A 22 -1.94 16.62 -1.81
CA LYS A 22 -1.90 18.00 -1.30
C LYS A 22 -2.45 19.00 -2.31
N ALA A 23 -2.16 18.82 -3.61
CA ALA A 23 -2.67 19.69 -4.66
C ALA A 23 -4.20 19.58 -4.82
N ALA A 24 -4.77 18.39 -4.70
CA ALA A 24 -6.22 18.20 -4.73
C ALA A 24 -6.92 18.75 -3.48
N LEU A 25 -6.21 18.77 -2.34
CA LEU A 25 -6.72 19.18 -1.04
C LEU A 25 -6.27 20.60 -0.65
N GLU A 26 -6.17 21.50 -1.63
CA GLU A 26 -5.78 22.88 -1.39
C GLU A 26 -6.71 23.53 -0.32
N GLY A 27 -6.11 24.12 0.72
CA GLY A 27 -6.84 24.69 1.86
C GLY A 27 -7.13 23.73 3.01
N HIS A 28 -6.74 22.46 2.90
CA HIS A 28 -6.82 21.47 3.99
C HIS A 28 -5.45 21.21 4.63
N GLU A 29 -5.45 20.75 5.88
CA GLU A 29 -4.21 20.47 6.63
C GLU A 29 -3.74 19.04 6.30
N VAL A 30 -2.54 18.91 5.74
CA VAL A 30 -1.92 17.61 5.42
C VAL A 30 -0.57 17.51 6.08
N THR A 31 -0.52 16.78 7.19
CA THR A 31 0.69 16.52 7.97
C THR A 31 1.35 15.23 7.49
N SER A 32 2.67 15.25 7.33
CA SER A 32 3.44 14.09 6.84
C SER A 32 4.47 13.68 7.87
N MET A 33 4.34 12.46 8.42
CA MET A 33 5.31 11.83 9.29
C MET A 33 5.93 10.65 8.54
N CYS A 34 6.89 10.96 7.66
CA CYS A 34 7.43 9.98 6.73
C CYS A 34 8.89 9.63 7.02
N VAL A 35 9.19 8.34 7.06
CA VAL A 35 10.55 7.82 7.26
C VAL A 35 10.87 6.82 6.15
N GLY A 36 11.82 7.19 5.29
CA GLY A 36 12.24 6.37 4.16
C GLY A 36 12.94 5.07 4.59
N ALA A 37 13.04 4.13 3.65
CA ALA A 37 13.78 2.86 3.75
C ALA A 37 13.41 1.88 4.89
N SER A 38 12.53 2.29 5.80
CA SER A 38 12.17 1.53 7.00
C SER A 38 10.82 0.81 6.80
N PRO A 39 10.60 -0.37 7.42
CA PRO A 39 9.35 -1.13 7.28
C PRO A 39 8.19 -0.45 8.03
N GLY A 40 6.96 -0.89 7.78
CA GLY A 40 5.74 -0.33 8.37
C GLY A 40 5.66 -0.45 9.89
N ILE A 41 6.26 -1.50 10.47
CA ILE A 41 6.34 -1.70 11.93
C ILE A 41 6.95 -0.50 12.65
N GLN A 42 7.79 0.29 11.98
CA GLN A 42 8.38 1.50 12.56
C GLN A 42 7.33 2.44 13.16
N PHE A 43 6.13 2.51 12.55
CA PHE A 43 5.07 3.42 12.96
C PHE A 43 4.36 3.01 14.25
N ALA A 44 4.74 1.89 14.87
CA ALA A 44 4.32 1.61 16.24
C ALA A 44 4.79 2.71 17.22
N ASP A 45 5.85 3.47 16.89
CA ASP A 45 6.26 4.66 17.65
C ASP A 45 5.25 5.83 17.62
N LYS A 46 4.21 5.74 16.77
CA LYS A 46 3.14 6.74 16.63
C LYS A 46 1.84 6.35 17.31
N MET A 47 1.77 5.17 17.94
CA MET A 47 0.50 4.68 18.49
C MET A 47 0.02 5.47 19.71
N SER A 48 0.88 6.30 20.30
CA SER A 48 0.50 7.26 21.36
C SER A 48 -0.13 8.56 20.83
N LEU A 49 -0.17 8.77 19.51
CA LEU A 49 -0.87 9.92 18.94
C LEU A 49 -2.39 9.75 19.12
N ASN A 50 -3.08 10.85 19.37
CA ASN A 50 -4.53 10.90 19.28
C ASN A 50 -4.95 10.97 17.80
N PHE A 51 -5.31 9.84 17.21
CA PHE A 51 -5.69 9.79 15.80
C PHE A 51 -7.08 10.41 15.55
N ALA A 52 -7.90 10.58 16.58
CA ALA A 52 -9.19 11.28 16.47
C ALA A 52 -9.04 12.78 16.11
N ASP A 53 -7.83 13.34 16.22
CA ASP A 53 -7.53 14.70 15.76
C ASP A 53 -7.45 14.83 14.23
N TYR A 54 -7.48 13.70 13.51
CA TYR A 54 -7.41 13.64 12.05
C TYR A 54 -8.72 13.07 11.48
N ASP A 55 -9.11 13.56 10.30
CA ASP A 55 -10.22 12.99 9.53
C ASP A 55 -9.79 11.73 8.78
N TYR A 56 -8.51 11.68 8.37
CA TYR A 56 -7.91 10.55 7.65
C TYR A 56 -6.46 10.32 8.05
N VAL A 57 -6.07 9.05 8.10
CA VAL A 57 -4.68 8.61 8.18
C VAL A 57 -4.37 7.75 6.96
N PHE A 58 -3.39 8.17 6.16
CA PHE A 58 -2.85 7.37 5.06
C PHE A 58 -1.62 6.59 5.53
N PHE A 59 -1.55 5.32 5.17
CA PHE A 59 -0.46 4.42 5.55
C PHE A 59 0.24 3.83 4.32
N ASP A 60 1.53 4.13 4.13
CA ASP A 60 2.34 3.76 2.96
C ASP A 60 3.68 3.12 3.37
N SER A 61 3.71 1.78 3.47
CA SER A 61 4.91 1.03 3.88
C SER A 61 5.23 -0.22 3.07
N ILE A 62 4.27 -0.74 2.29
CA ILE A 62 4.31 -2.10 1.75
C ILE A 62 5.58 -2.41 0.96
N PRO A 63 6.11 -1.52 0.10
CA PRO A 63 7.33 -1.83 -0.65
C PRO A 63 8.54 -2.10 0.27
N ASN A 64 8.65 -1.40 1.40
CA ASN A 64 9.74 -1.66 2.34
C ASN A 64 9.49 -2.96 3.10
N ASP A 65 8.25 -3.23 3.52
CA ASP A 65 7.90 -4.50 4.16
C ASP A 65 8.22 -5.70 3.25
N GLU A 66 7.95 -5.58 1.96
CA GLU A 66 8.30 -6.55 0.92
C GLU A 66 9.82 -6.74 0.78
N GLU A 67 10.59 -5.64 0.76
CA GLU A 67 12.05 -5.71 0.68
C GLU A 67 12.66 -6.37 1.91
N TYR A 68 12.16 -6.05 3.11
CA TYR A 68 12.59 -6.70 4.35
C TYR A 68 12.24 -8.19 4.35
N ALA A 69 11.01 -8.55 3.99
CA ALA A 69 10.58 -9.95 3.93
C ALA A 69 11.36 -10.78 2.90
N ARG A 70 11.80 -10.16 1.80
CA ARG A 70 12.48 -10.85 0.69
C ARG A 70 13.99 -10.89 0.84
N ASN A 71 14.62 -9.79 1.25
CA ASN A 71 16.06 -9.57 1.07
C ASN A 71 16.83 -9.43 2.38
N ALA A 72 16.18 -9.16 3.52
CA ALA A 72 16.89 -9.00 4.79
C ALA A 72 17.25 -10.36 5.38
N LYS A 73 18.54 -10.73 5.29
CA LYS A 73 19.07 -12.01 5.81
C LYS A 73 18.84 -12.08 7.32
N GLY A 74 18.11 -13.08 7.80
CA GLY A 74 17.80 -13.24 9.23
C GLY A 74 16.52 -12.54 9.67
N TYR A 75 15.78 -11.88 8.76
CA TYR A 75 14.44 -11.37 8.99
C TYR A 75 13.44 -12.18 8.17
N ALA A 76 12.32 -12.55 8.78
CA ALA A 76 11.27 -13.31 8.11
C ALA A 76 9.92 -12.62 8.30
N PHE A 77 9.08 -12.75 7.29
CA PHE A 77 7.65 -12.53 7.44
C PHE A 77 7.09 -13.60 8.39
N ASN A 78 6.52 -13.17 9.51
CA ASN A 78 6.06 -14.06 10.58
C ASN A 78 4.81 -13.51 11.27
N GLU A 79 4.12 -14.38 12.00
CA GLU A 79 2.83 -14.09 12.65
C GLU A 79 2.92 -12.95 13.67
N LYS A 80 4.01 -12.82 14.43
CA LYS A 80 4.18 -11.71 15.39
C LYS A 80 4.24 -10.36 14.67
N ASN A 81 5.02 -10.27 13.59
CA ASN A 81 5.10 -9.06 12.78
C ASN A 81 3.77 -8.73 12.10
N GLU A 82 2.99 -9.75 11.73
CA GLU A 82 1.62 -9.54 11.23
C GLU A 82 0.70 -9.00 12.32
N LYS A 83 0.77 -9.55 13.54
CA LYS A 83 -0.04 -9.08 14.67
C LYS A 83 0.27 -7.64 15.05
N VAL A 84 1.55 -7.26 15.09
CA VAL A 84 1.97 -5.86 15.32
C VAL A 84 1.33 -4.93 14.30
N MET A 85 1.33 -5.31 13.02
CA MET A 85 0.74 -4.50 11.95
C MET A 85 -0.79 -4.43 12.03
N GLU A 86 -1.44 -5.54 12.41
CA GLU A 86 -2.88 -5.56 12.70
C GLU A 86 -3.23 -4.60 13.84
N GLU A 87 -2.49 -4.63 14.95
CA GLU A 87 -2.71 -3.75 16.10
C GLU A 87 -2.47 -2.27 15.76
N ILE A 88 -1.46 -1.97 14.94
CA ILE A 88 -1.25 -0.61 14.40
C ILE A 88 -2.48 -0.15 13.60
N TYR A 89 -2.95 -0.98 12.65
CA TYR A 89 -4.10 -0.63 11.81
C TYR A 89 -5.40 -0.53 12.60
N SER A 90 -5.62 -1.42 13.58
CA SER A 90 -6.79 -1.43 14.45
C SER A 90 -6.82 -0.20 15.35
N THR A 91 -5.67 0.18 15.93
CA THR A 91 -5.54 1.38 16.76
C THR A 91 -5.94 2.63 15.98
N ILE A 92 -5.37 2.81 14.78
CA ILE A 92 -5.72 3.96 13.93
C ILE A 92 -7.21 3.91 13.55
N SER A 93 -7.69 2.76 13.08
CA SER A 93 -9.08 2.60 12.59
C SER A 93 -10.14 2.73 13.69
N SER A 94 -9.77 2.50 14.95
CA SER A 94 -10.66 2.69 16.11
C SER A 94 -10.94 4.16 16.43
N GLN A 95 -10.13 5.08 15.90
CA GLN A 95 -10.20 6.51 16.20
C GLN A 95 -10.48 7.38 14.97
N THR A 96 -10.13 6.93 13.75
CA THR A 96 -10.28 7.69 12.51
C THR A 96 -10.31 6.80 11.27
N ASN A 97 -10.51 7.41 10.08
CA ASN A 97 -10.48 6.70 8.80
C ASN A 97 -9.05 6.33 8.40
N LEU A 98 -8.74 5.03 8.39
CA LEU A 98 -7.49 4.52 7.86
C LEU A 98 -7.60 4.18 6.37
N VAL A 99 -6.63 4.65 5.60
CA VAL A 99 -6.44 4.29 4.18
C VAL A 99 -5.03 3.72 3.98
N ILE A 100 -4.95 2.43 3.67
CA ILE A 100 -3.70 1.73 3.37
C ILE A 100 -3.41 1.86 1.87
N LEU A 101 -2.23 2.36 1.51
CA LEU A 101 -1.80 2.48 0.12
C LEU A 101 -1.05 1.24 -0.33
N GLY A 102 -1.66 0.51 -1.25
CA GLY A 102 -1.17 -0.69 -1.92
C GLY A 102 -0.04 -0.46 -2.92
N PHE A 103 0.98 0.34 -2.59
CA PHE A 103 2.19 0.36 -3.40
C PHE A 103 2.90 -1.01 -3.30
N CYS A 104 3.50 -1.49 -4.38
CA CYS A 104 4.30 -2.72 -4.36
C CYS A 104 5.59 -2.54 -5.15
N ASN A 105 6.58 -3.36 -4.84
CA ASN A 105 7.78 -3.45 -5.65
C ASN A 105 7.47 -3.97 -7.05
N ARG A 106 8.26 -3.53 -8.03
CA ARG A 106 8.14 -3.92 -9.43
C ARG A 106 8.06 -5.43 -9.65
N TRP A 107 8.81 -6.21 -8.86
CA TRP A 107 8.79 -7.68 -8.95
C TRP A 107 7.47 -8.30 -8.44
N ALA A 108 6.72 -7.61 -7.59
CA ALA A 108 5.44 -8.03 -7.04
C ALA A 108 4.24 -7.46 -7.82
N PHE A 109 4.48 -6.79 -8.96
CA PHE A 109 3.43 -6.13 -9.73
C PHE A 109 2.49 -7.14 -10.42
N LEU A 110 3.04 -8.18 -11.05
CA LEU A 110 2.22 -9.18 -11.74
C LEU A 110 1.62 -10.19 -10.76
N GLU A 111 2.40 -10.61 -9.76
CA GLU A 111 1.99 -11.56 -8.73
C GLU A 111 2.10 -10.90 -7.35
N GLU A 112 0.99 -10.83 -6.60
CA GLU A 112 0.97 -10.24 -5.26
C GLU A 112 1.89 -11.02 -4.30
N SER A 113 2.76 -10.29 -3.59
CA SER A 113 3.57 -10.84 -2.51
C SER A 113 2.71 -11.27 -1.31
N MET A 114 3.25 -12.11 -0.44
CA MET A 114 2.58 -12.48 0.82
C MET A 114 2.28 -11.26 1.69
N VAL A 115 3.21 -10.29 1.73
CA VAL A 115 3.04 -9.02 2.45
C VAL A 115 1.86 -8.23 1.90
N TYR A 116 1.76 -8.09 0.59
CA TYR A 116 0.67 -7.36 -0.06
C TYR A 116 -0.69 -7.98 0.25
N LYS A 117 -0.81 -9.31 0.10
CA LYS A 117 -2.01 -10.09 0.42
C LYS A 117 -2.39 -9.92 1.89
N SER A 118 -1.41 -10.01 2.79
CA SER A 118 -1.62 -9.82 4.24
C SER A 118 -2.20 -8.43 4.54
N ARG A 119 -1.61 -7.34 4.00
CA ARG A 119 -2.15 -5.98 4.25
C ARG A 119 -3.56 -5.79 3.71
N LYS A 120 -3.85 -6.34 2.53
CA LYS A 120 -5.20 -6.33 1.94
C LYS A 120 -6.20 -7.10 2.79
N ASN A 121 -5.81 -8.27 3.30
CA ASN A 121 -6.65 -9.09 4.18
C ASN A 121 -6.89 -8.43 5.54
N ILE A 122 -5.86 -7.85 6.17
CA ILE A 122 -6.00 -7.09 7.42
C ILE A 122 -6.95 -5.90 7.21
N ALA A 123 -6.79 -5.17 6.10
CA ALA A 123 -7.68 -4.05 5.78
C ALA A 123 -9.15 -4.50 5.69
N GLN A 124 -9.40 -5.63 5.02
CA GLN A 124 -10.73 -6.22 4.95
C GLN A 124 -11.24 -6.67 6.32
N ALA A 125 -10.40 -7.29 7.15
CA ALA A 125 -10.78 -7.79 8.47
C ALA A 125 -11.10 -6.66 9.46
N ILE A 126 -10.40 -5.53 9.38
CA ILE A 126 -10.60 -4.34 10.24
C ILE A 126 -11.66 -3.39 9.66
N GLY A 127 -12.00 -3.54 8.37
CA GLY A 127 -12.97 -2.72 7.66
C GLY A 127 -12.40 -1.43 7.04
N CYS A 128 -11.11 -1.15 7.18
CA CYS A 128 -10.50 0.05 6.61
C CYS A 128 -10.31 -0.03 5.08
N GLN A 129 -9.97 1.08 4.44
CA GLN A 129 -9.78 1.13 2.99
C GLN A 129 -8.38 0.67 2.58
N PHE A 130 -8.30 -0.16 1.55
CA PHE A 130 -7.08 -0.54 0.87
C PHE A 130 -7.13 0.00 -0.56
N VAL A 131 -6.20 0.90 -0.91
CA VAL A 131 -6.06 1.43 -2.26
C VAL A 131 -5.10 0.55 -3.05
N ASP A 132 -5.62 -0.31 -3.92
CA ASP A 132 -4.87 -1.24 -4.76
C ASP A 132 -4.17 -0.49 -5.90
N ILE A 133 -3.01 0.11 -5.60
CA ILE A 133 -2.24 0.92 -6.56
C ILE A 133 -1.85 0.08 -7.79
N LYS A 134 -1.74 -1.25 -7.68
CA LYS A 134 -1.48 -2.12 -8.82
C LYS A 134 -2.59 -1.99 -9.87
N THR A 135 -3.85 -2.09 -9.45
CA THR A 135 -5.02 -1.90 -10.32
C THR A 135 -5.00 -0.51 -10.97
N LEU A 136 -4.65 0.53 -10.20
CA LEU A 136 -4.58 1.90 -10.72
C LEU A 136 -3.49 2.06 -11.77
N LEU A 137 -2.30 1.47 -11.54
CA LEU A 137 -1.19 1.54 -12.47
C LEU A 137 -1.42 0.71 -13.74
N LYS A 138 -2.19 -0.39 -13.67
CA LYS A 138 -2.56 -1.20 -14.84
C LYS A 138 -3.31 -0.39 -15.89
N VAL A 139 -4.05 0.65 -15.49
CA VAL A 139 -4.67 1.62 -16.41
C VAL A 139 -3.66 2.25 -17.37
N HIS A 140 -2.38 2.31 -17.00
CA HIS A 140 -1.30 2.92 -17.80
C HIS A 140 -0.47 1.90 -18.61
N LEU A 141 -0.78 0.60 -18.55
CA LEU A 141 0.05 -0.49 -19.11
C LEU A 141 -0.08 -0.70 -20.64
N ASN A 142 -0.87 0.11 -21.36
CA ASN A 142 -1.42 -0.19 -22.69
C ASN A 142 -0.53 -0.75 -23.82
N GLU A 143 0.80 -0.73 -23.73
CA GLU A 143 1.77 -1.32 -24.69
C GLU A 143 3.17 -1.45 -24.04
N ASN A 144 3.22 -1.40 -22.72
CA ASN A 144 4.34 -0.91 -21.95
C ASN A 144 4.78 -2.01 -20.98
N SER A 145 6.05 -2.36 -20.96
CA SER A 145 6.55 -3.29 -19.95
C SER A 145 6.30 -2.72 -18.54
N VAL A 146 6.15 -3.58 -17.53
CA VAL A 146 6.03 -3.15 -16.13
C VAL A 146 7.17 -2.18 -15.74
N ASN A 147 8.36 -2.32 -16.34
CA ASN A 147 9.47 -1.39 -16.15
C ASN A 147 9.13 0.07 -16.49
N SER A 148 8.23 0.29 -17.44
CA SER A 148 7.81 1.64 -17.82
C SER A 148 6.93 2.34 -16.78
N LEU A 149 6.39 1.60 -15.80
CA LEU A 149 5.54 2.14 -14.72
C LEU A 149 6.36 2.60 -13.51
N TYR A 150 7.62 2.17 -13.41
CA TYR A 150 8.50 2.42 -12.28
C TYR A 150 9.65 3.36 -12.67
N GLU A 151 10.21 4.02 -11.66
CA GLU A 151 11.51 4.64 -11.73
C GLU A 151 12.61 3.58 -11.87
N SER A 152 13.88 4.00 -11.90
CA SER A 152 15.02 3.07 -11.87
C SER A 152 14.95 2.14 -10.66
N HIS A 153 14.53 2.66 -9.51
CA HIS A 153 14.33 1.92 -8.27
C HIS A 153 12.99 1.16 -8.26
N GLN A 154 13.03 -0.11 -7.86
CA GLN A 154 11.88 -1.03 -7.95
C GLN A 154 10.70 -0.69 -7.03
N ALA A 155 10.92 0.05 -5.95
CA ALA A 155 9.87 0.41 -4.99
C ALA A 155 9.04 1.64 -5.41
N HIS A 156 9.45 2.35 -6.47
CA HIS A 156 8.90 3.67 -6.82
C HIS A 156 8.22 3.63 -8.19
N PRO A 157 6.89 3.68 -8.25
CA PRO A 157 6.20 4.02 -9.48
C PRO A 157 6.65 5.40 -9.96
N LYS A 158 6.54 5.66 -11.27
CA LYS A 158 6.90 6.95 -11.84
C LYS A 158 6.18 8.08 -11.13
N ARG A 159 6.91 9.16 -10.83
CA ARG A 159 6.39 10.32 -10.09
C ARG A 159 5.11 10.89 -10.71
N ALA A 160 5.09 11.09 -12.03
CA ALA A 160 3.92 11.62 -12.73
C ALA A 160 2.66 10.74 -12.56
N LEU A 161 2.80 9.41 -12.59
CA LEU A 161 1.69 8.48 -12.36
C LEU A 161 1.23 8.52 -10.91
N SER A 162 2.18 8.51 -9.97
CA SER A 162 1.91 8.60 -8.55
C SER A 162 1.19 9.90 -8.19
N TYR A 163 1.64 11.03 -8.75
CA TYR A 163 1.00 12.34 -8.61
C TYR A 163 -0.45 12.32 -9.09
N GLU A 164 -0.69 11.80 -10.30
CA GLU A 164 -2.04 11.70 -10.85
C GLU A 164 -2.95 10.85 -9.95
N ILE A 165 -2.46 9.71 -9.46
CA ILE A 165 -3.18 8.88 -8.49
C ILE A 165 -3.49 9.67 -7.21
N GLY A 166 -2.52 10.39 -6.66
CA GLY A 166 -2.69 11.24 -5.48
C GLY A 166 -3.77 12.31 -5.66
N VAL A 167 -3.79 12.98 -6.82
CA VAL A 167 -4.82 13.97 -7.15
C VAL A 167 -6.22 13.34 -7.17
N VAL A 168 -6.36 12.18 -7.81
CA VAL A 168 -7.66 11.50 -7.87
C VAL A 168 -8.10 11.03 -6.49
N ILE A 169 -7.20 10.45 -5.68
CA ILE A 169 -7.49 10.11 -4.28
C ILE A 169 -8.03 11.35 -3.53
N GLY A 170 -7.34 12.49 -3.62
CA GLY A 170 -7.74 13.72 -2.93
C GLY A 170 -9.12 14.24 -3.35
N ASN A 171 -9.40 14.21 -4.65
CA ASN A 171 -10.72 14.60 -5.15
C ASN A 171 -11.83 13.65 -4.69
N GLU A 172 -11.56 12.34 -4.65
CA GLU A 172 -12.56 11.37 -4.23
C GLU A 172 -12.91 11.51 -2.74
N ILE A 173 -11.91 11.73 -1.87
CA ILE A 173 -12.19 11.95 -0.44
C ILE A 173 -12.93 13.28 -0.18
N LEU A 174 -12.72 14.31 -1.01
CA LEU A 174 -13.50 15.56 -0.94
C LEU A 174 -14.97 15.35 -1.33
N ASN A 175 -15.22 14.53 -2.34
CA ASN A 175 -16.55 14.37 -2.91
C ASN A 175 -17.40 13.37 -2.13
N HIS A 176 -16.81 12.26 -1.66
CA HIS A 176 -17.60 11.07 -1.32
C HIS A 176 -17.05 10.16 -0.22
N PHE A 177 -16.54 10.67 0.90
CA PHE A 177 -16.20 9.78 2.02
C PHE A 177 -16.53 10.38 3.39
N ASN A 178 -17.51 9.75 4.06
CA ASN A 178 -17.80 9.92 5.48
C ASN A 178 -17.34 8.68 6.25
N GLN A 179 -17.07 8.87 7.55
CA GLN A 179 -16.57 7.89 8.52
C GLN A 179 -16.86 6.41 8.21
N PHE A 180 -15.78 5.67 8.02
CA PHE A 180 -15.70 4.24 8.22
C PHE A 180 -15.29 3.94 9.67
N ASN A 181 -15.94 4.59 10.65
CA ASN A 181 -15.72 4.27 12.05
C ASN A 181 -16.18 2.82 12.30
N HIS A 182 -15.28 2.01 12.84
CA HIS A 182 -15.49 0.59 13.01
C HIS A 182 -15.31 0.19 14.46
N ASP A 183 -15.96 -0.91 14.84
CA ASP A 183 -15.71 -1.62 16.09
C ASP A 183 -14.32 -2.26 16.03
N CYS A 184 -13.28 -1.42 16.05
CA CYS A 184 -11.89 -1.80 16.16
C CYS A 184 -11.41 -1.56 17.59
N HIS A 185 -10.37 -2.28 17.97
CA HIS A 185 -9.76 -2.13 19.27
C HIS A 185 -8.59 -1.15 19.21
N ASP A 186 -8.57 -0.25 20.19
CA ASP A 186 -7.42 0.59 20.46
C ASP A 186 -6.37 -0.22 21.23
N TYR A 187 -5.24 -0.48 20.58
CA TYR A 187 -4.09 -1.18 21.15
C TYR A 187 -2.92 -0.23 21.46
N SER A 188 -3.15 1.09 21.51
CA SER A 188 -2.10 2.08 21.78
C SER A 188 -1.27 1.76 23.02
N ALA A 189 -1.92 1.23 24.07
CA ALA A 189 -1.27 0.82 25.32
C ALA A 189 -0.26 -0.34 25.16
N ASN A 190 -0.34 -1.13 24.09
CA ASN A 190 0.62 -2.21 23.83
C ASN A 190 1.97 -1.69 23.34
N PHE A 191 2.08 -0.41 22.94
CA PHE A 191 3.27 0.14 22.33
C PHE A 191 3.97 1.13 23.27
N THR A 192 5.25 0.89 23.52
CA THR A 192 6.07 1.76 24.38
C THR A 192 7.37 2.13 23.67
N VAL A 193 7.86 3.35 23.89
CA VAL A 193 9.10 3.84 23.29
C VAL A 193 10.03 4.35 24.39
N GLN A 194 11.24 3.80 24.46
CA GLN A 194 12.32 4.42 25.21
C GLN A 194 13.13 5.29 24.27
N THR A 195 13.17 6.59 24.54
CA THR A 195 13.87 7.60 23.73
C THR A 195 15.30 7.86 24.23
N ALA A 196 16.10 8.59 23.45
CA ALA A 196 17.46 9.04 23.77
C ALA A 196 17.60 9.57 25.21
N HIS A 197 16.62 10.36 25.67
CA HIS A 197 16.59 10.95 27.01
C HIS A 197 16.43 9.92 28.15
N HIS A 198 15.97 8.70 27.86
CA HIS A 198 15.94 7.60 28.84
C HIS A 198 17.32 6.97 29.04
N PHE A 199 18.21 7.08 28.04
CA PHE A 199 19.50 6.40 28.05
C PHE A 199 20.65 7.29 28.53
N SER A 200 20.56 8.60 28.33
CA SER A 200 21.62 9.55 28.70
C SER A 200 21.08 10.96 28.84
N GLU A 201 21.70 11.75 29.72
CA GLU A 201 21.50 13.22 29.76
C GLU A 201 22.22 13.93 28.60
N ASN A 202 23.24 13.29 28.01
CA ASN A 202 24.01 13.83 26.90
C ASN A 202 23.33 13.49 25.56
N VAL A 203 22.23 14.17 25.27
CA VAL A 203 21.45 13.99 24.04
C VAL A 203 21.85 15.02 22.98
N ILE A 204 22.04 14.54 21.75
CA ILE A 204 22.34 15.36 20.57
C ILE A 204 21.08 15.48 19.72
N ARG A 205 20.64 16.71 19.44
CA ARG A 205 19.55 16.99 18.50
C ARG A 205 20.08 17.05 17.07
N LEU A 206 19.47 16.26 16.17
CA LEU A 206 19.73 16.28 14.74
C LEU A 206 18.45 16.66 13.99
N GLU A 207 18.55 17.52 12.99
CA GLU A 207 17.40 17.95 12.20
C GLU A 207 17.76 18.27 10.73
N ASN A 208 16.78 18.09 9.86
CA ASN A 208 16.84 18.43 8.44
C ASN A 208 15.45 18.93 8.01
N SER A 209 15.27 19.25 6.73
CA SER A 209 14.01 19.80 6.22
C SER A 209 12.80 18.87 6.32
N LEU A 210 13.00 17.57 6.61
CA LEU A 210 11.94 16.56 6.67
C LEU A 210 11.76 15.96 8.06
N LEU A 211 12.84 15.80 8.81
CA LEU A 211 12.88 14.99 10.02
C LEU A 211 13.73 15.65 11.09
N SER A 212 13.44 15.26 12.33
CA SER A 212 14.27 15.55 13.48
C SER A 212 14.37 14.33 14.39
N MET A 213 15.48 14.23 15.11
CA MET A 213 15.82 13.07 15.91
C MET A 213 16.74 13.49 17.06
N ASP A 214 16.44 12.99 18.24
CA ASP A 214 17.34 13.06 19.39
C ASP A 214 18.13 11.75 19.44
N VAL A 215 19.45 11.83 19.61
CA VAL A 215 20.33 10.66 19.65
C VAL A 215 21.29 10.69 20.84
N VAL A 216 21.69 9.50 21.27
CA VAL A 216 22.82 9.27 22.18
C VAL A 216 23.90 8.49 21.44
N GLU A 217 25.16 8.71 21.81
CA GLU A 217 26.27 7.89 21.33
C GLU A 217 26.40 6.63 22.17
N VAL A 218 26.36 5.48 21.49
CA VAL A 218 26.62 4.18 22.11
C VAL A 218 28.04 3.76 21.78
N HIS A 219 28.79 3.41 22.82
CA HIS A 219 30.19 2.98 22.73
C HIS A 219 30.33 1.49 23.09
N GLN A 220 31.40 0.86 22.61
CA GLN A 220 31.66 -0.56 22.79
C GLN A 220 31.66 -1.01 24.27
N ASP A 221 32.19 -0.17 25.16
CA ASP A 221 32.36 -0.51 26.57
C ASP A 221 31.13 -0.15 27.43
N ALA A 222 30.09 0.40 26.82
CA ALA A 222 28.89 0.90 27.50
C ALA A 222 27.63 0.26 26.89
N PRO A 223 27.36 -1.02 27.19
CA PRO A 223 26.10 -1.63 26.79
C PRO A 223 24.94 -0.97 27.54
N PHE A 224 23.79 -0.89 26.90
CA PHE A 224 22.61 -0.26 27.49
C PHE A 224 21.53 -1.29 27.81
N GLU A 225 20.90 -1.10 28.95
CA GLU A 225 19.78 -1.92 29.41
C GLU A 225 18.54 -1.54 28.62
N THR A 226 17.75 -2.56 28.29
CA THR A 226 16.45 -2.42 27.63
C THR A 226 15.36 -2.89 28.56
N ASP A 227 14.13 -2.46 28.30
CA ASP A 227 12.99 -3.05 29.00
C ASP A 227 12.80 -4.51 28.58
N SER A 228 13.22 -5.42 29.46
CA SER A 228 13.10 -6.87 29.24
C SER A 228 11.70 -7.43 29.49
N THR A 229 10.78 -6.63 30.01
CA THR A 229 9.40 -7.08 30.27
C THR A 229 8.61 -7.21 28.97
N HIS A 230 8.95 -6.39 27.97
CA HIS A 230 8.27 -6.28 26.69
C HIS A 230 9.06 -6.87 25.51
N SER A 231 8.37 -7.21 24.43
CA SER A 231 8.98 -7.63 23.18
C SER A 231 9.58 -6.43 22.44
N CYS A 232 10.85 -6.51 22.05
CA CYS A 232 11.56 -5.42 21.38
C CYS A 232 11.35 -5.50 19.86
N LEU A 233 10.62 -4.54 19.29
CA LEU A 233 10.35 -4.48 17.86
C LEU A 233 11.57 -4.05 17.04
N GLY A 234 12.44 -3.22 17.61
CA GLY A 234 13.60 -2.69 16.92
C GLY A 234 14.07 -1.35 17.47
N VAL A 235 14.99 -0.72 16.73
CA VAL A 235 15.65 0.53 17.14
C VAL A 235 15.66 1.57 16.03
N TYR A 236 15.51 2.84 16.39
CA TYR A 236 15.80 3.95 15.50
C TYR A 236 17.24 4.40 15.64
N ILE A 237 17.94 4.55 14.52
CA ILE A 237 19.34 4.97 14.45
C ILE A 237 19.54 6.12 13.47
N ASN A 238 20.63 6.87 13.67
CA ASN A 238 21.24 7.66 12.60
C ASN A 238 22.17 6.76 11.79
N ALA A 239 21.73 6.33 10.61
CA ALA A 239 22.47 5.41 9.75
C ALA A 239 23.83 5.99 9.31
N TYR A 240 23.95 7.30 9.05
CA TYR A 240 25.20 7.91 8.61
C TYR A 240 26.31 7.93 9.67
N ALA A 241 25.93 7.86 10.95
CA ALA A 241 26.85 7.82 12.09
C ALA A 241 26.95 6.44 12.73
N THR A 242 26.35 5.40 12.12
CA THR A 242 26.32 4.04 12.66
C THR A 242 27.07 3.08 11.75
N ASN A 243 28.17 2.51 12.24
CA ASN A 243 28.90 1.41 11.60
C ASN A 243 29.39 0.44 12.68
N CYS A 244 28.58 -0.57 13.01
CA CYS A 244 28.84 -1.47 14.13
C CYS A 244 28.17 -2.84 13.92
N ILE A 245 28.46 -3.76 14.85
CA ILE A 245 27.64 -4.96 15.07
C ILE A 245 26.98 -4.78 16.43
N LEU A 246 25.65 -4.81 16.43
CA LEU A 246 24.83 -4.77 17.63
C LEU A 246 24.50 -6.19 18.05
N SER A 247 24.83 -6.56 19.27
CA SER A 247 24.69 -7.91 19.79
C SER A 247 23.71 -7.94 20.96
N TYR A 248 22.90 -8.99 21.01
CA TYR A 248 21.89 -9.18 22.05
C TYR A 248 21.61 -10.65 22.33
N GLU A 249 21.18 -10.91 23.57
CA GLU A 249 20.66 -12.21 23.99
C GLU A 249 19.12 -12.12 24.01
N ASP A 250 18.46 -13.08 23.36
CA ASP A 250 16.99 -13.17 23.37
C ASP A 250 16.45 -13.95 24.59
N ASP A 251 15.13 -14.08 24.69
CA ASP A 251 14.45 -14.81 25.75
C ASP A 251 14.75 -16.33 25.77
N TYR A 252 15.37 -16.87 24.72
CA TYR A 252 15.83 -18.26 24.65
C TYR A 252 17.33 -18.40 24.96
N SER A 253 17.97 -17.33 25.43
CA SER A 253 19.41 -17.29 25.69
C SER A 253 20.26 -17.52 24.44
N LEU A 254 19.72 -17.23 23.25
CA LEU A 254 20.47 -17.29 22.01
C LEU A 254 21.14 -15.93 21.73
N GLN A 255 22.42 -15.99 21.40
CA GLN A 255 23.17 -14.81 20.98
C GLN A 255 22.83 -14.46 19.52
N ASN A 256 22.41 -13.22 19.31
CA ASN A 256 22.06 -12.69 18.01
C ASN A 256 22.92 -11.45 17.71
N ASP A 257 23.38 -11.35 16.47
CA ASP A 257 24.20 -10.25 15.99
C ASP A 257 23.53 -9.56 14.81
N VAL A 258 23.46 -8.23 14.86
CA VAL A 258 22.89 -7.38 13.81
C VAL A 258 23.99 -6.52 13.23
N ARG A 259 24.33 -6.74 11.96
CA ARG A 259 25.30 -5.90 11.26
C ARG A 259 24.62 -4.60 10.81
N LEU A 260 25.17 -3.47 11.23
CA LEU A 260 24.69 -2.13 10.89
C LEU A 260 25.81 -1.34 10.22
N THR A 261 25.86 -1.37 8.89
CA THR A 261 26.92 -0.70 8.12
C THR A 261 26.30 0.04 6.94
N TYR A 262 26.40 1.37 6.95
CA TYR A 262 25.72 2.21 5.96
C TYR A 262 26.71 3.10 5.22
N ASN A 263 26.45 3.39 3.94
CA ASN A 263 27.28 4.29 3.17
C ASN A 263 27.15 5.73 3.68
N GLN A 264 28.30 6.37 3.90
CA GLN A 264 28.39 7.78 4.25
C GLN A 264 28.51 8.58 2.97
N ASN A 265 27.53 9.43 2.70
CA ASN A 265 27.84 10.68 2.01
C ASN A 265 28.12 11.66 3.15
N HIS A 266 29.37 11.70 3.60
CA HIS A 266 29.82 12.63 4.64
C HIS A 266 29.60 14.06 4.17
N GLU A 267 28.45 14.62 4.52
CA GLU A 267 28.21 16.04 4.51
C GLU A 267 27.87 16.42 5.95
N ASP A 268 28.68 17.31 6.52
CA ASP A 268 28.49 17.79 7.89
C ASP A 268 27.06 18.31 8.08
N GLY A 269 26.43 17.88 9.18
CA GLY A 269 25.05 18.24 9.51
C GLY A 269 23.97 17.36 8.87
N LYS A 270 24.28 16.42 7.98
CA LYS A 270 23.29 15.45 7.46
C LYS A 270 23.15 14.23 8.37
N PHE A 271 21.91 13.78 8.56
CA PHE A 271 21.58 12.52 9.23
C PHE A 271 20.52 11.74 8.44
N LEU A 272 20.50 10.42 8.63
CA LEU A 272 19.51 9.53 8.02
C LEU A 272 18.85 8.68 9.10
N LYS A 273 17.59 9.01 9.41
CA LYS A 273 16.74 8.22 10.31
C LYS A 273 16.38 6.89 9.65
N VAL A 274 16.74 5.78 10.28
CA VAL A 274 16.34 4.43 9.88
C VAL A 274 15.83 3.67 11.08
N PHE A 275 14.73 2.93 10.91
CA PHE A 275 14.29 1.91 11.84
C PHE A 275 14.88 0.57 11.44
N VAL A 276 15.54 -0.08 12.39
CA VAL A 276 16.05 -1.44 12.27
C VAL A 276 15.14 -2.37 13.05
N PRO A 277 14.31 -3.19 12.38
CA PRO A 277 13.46 -4.15 13.08
C PRO A 277 14.30 -5.32 13.61
N PHE A 278 13.91 -5.89 14.75
CA PHE A 278 14.48 -7.16 15.22
C PHE A 278 13.64 -8.35 14.75
N HIS A 279 14.29 -9.51 14.63
CA HIS A 279 13.63 -10.72 14.17
C HIS A 279 12.66 -11.26 15.24
N SER A 280 11.38 -11.39 14.89
CA SER A 280 10.34 -12.01 15.74
C SER A 280 10.11 -11.32 17.10
N ALA A 281 10.40 -10.02 17.18
CA ALA A 281 10.17 -9.17 18.36
C ALA A 281 10.63 -9.83 19.68
N PRO A 282 11.93 -10.13 19.84
CA PRO A 282 12.43 -10.89 20.98
C PRO A 282 12.38 -10.03 22.25
N LYS A 283 12.33 -10.66 23.43
CA LYS A 283 12.60 -9.91 24.67
C LYS A 283 14.10 -9.77 24.82
N ILE A 284 14.56 -8.53 24.95
CA ILE A 284 15.97 -8.21 25.04
C ILE A 284 16.21 -7.58 26.40
N LYS A 285 17.22 -8.07 27.12
CA LYS A 285 17.68 -7.46 28.39
C LYS A 285 18.74 -6.39 28.16
N LYS A 286 19.62 -6.62 27.19
CA LYS A 286 20.83 -5.85 27.00
C LYS A 286 21.22 -5.80 25.54
N LEU A 287 21.58 -4.60 25.09
CA LEU A 287 22.14 -4.34 23.77
C LEU A 287 23.60 -3.90 23.93
N ALA A 288 24.51 -4.52 23.18
CA ALA A 288 25.95 -4.25 23.25
C ALA A 288 26.56 -4.11 21.86
N LEU A 289 27.50 -3.18 21.68
CA LEU A 289 28.31 -3.16 20.47
C LEU A 289 29.48 -4.13 20.64
N ILE A 290 29.73 -4.98 19.64
CA ILE A 290 30.81 -5.97 19.68
C ILE A 290 31.81 -5.77 18.55
N LYS A 291 32.97 -6.42 18.69
CA LYS A 291 33.88 -6.68 17.57
C LYS A 291 33.36 -7.86 16.75
N GLU A 292 33.65 -7.87 15.46
CA GLU A 292 33.27 -8.97 14.58
C GLU A 292 33.88 -10.28 15.07
N SER A 293 33.03 -11.20 15.51
CA SER A 293 33.41 -12.55 15.90
C SER A 293 32.76 -13.56 14.95
N GLY A 294 33.55 -14.42 14.33
CA GLY A 294 33.04 -15.48 13.45
C GLY A 294 32.27 -16.52 14.26
N GLY A 295 30.94 -16.57 14.14
CA GLY A 295 30.14 -17.64 14.74
C GLY A 295 28.65 -17.37 15.00
N ALA A 296 28.17 -16.12 14.98
CA ALA A 296 26.78 -15.80 15.33
C ALA A 296 25.81 -15.82 14.13
N ASN A 297 24.51 -15.94 14.43
CA ASN A 297 23.43 -15.68 13.48
C ASN A 297 23.42 -14.21 13.11
N LEU A 298 24.07 -13.87 11.99
CA LEU A 298 24.19 -12.49 11.55
C LEU A 298 22.93 -12.05 10.78
N TYR A 299 22.13 -11.18 11.39
CA TYR A 299 21.02 -10.46 10.78
C TYR A 299 21.54 -9.22 10.02
N HIS A 300 21.12 -9.06 8.76
CA HIS A 300 21.48 -7.92 7.90
C HIS A 300 20.20 -7.17 7.51
N PRO A 301 19.89 -6.05 8.17
CA PRO A 301 18.80 -5.17 7.76
C PRO A 301 18.99 -4.66 6.33
N VAL A 302 17.88 -4.30 5.69
CA VAL A 302 17.92 -3.67 4.36
C VAL A 302 18.79 -2.40 4.43
N MET A 303 19.57 -2.16 3.37
CA MET A 303 20.59 -1.11 3.22
C MET A 303 21.95 -1.32 3.91
N THR A 304 22.14 -2.44 4.62
CA THR A 304 23.44 -2.78 5.20
C THR A 304 24.44 -3.20 4.11
N HIS A 305 25.69 -2.76 4.19
CA HIS A 305 26.76 -3.11 3.25
C HIS A 305 27.80 -4.05 3.88
N ASP A 306 27.92 -5.26 3.34
CA ASP A 306 28.73 -6.34 3.92
C ASP A 306 30.24 -6.05 3.95
N HIS A 307 30.75 -5.20 3.04
CA HIS A 307 32.19 -4.97 2.86
C HIS A 307 32.72 -3.67 3.51
N LYS A 308 31.91 -2.97 4.31
CA LYS A 308 32.34 -1.73 4.95
C LYS A 308 33.01 -2.01 6.31
N GLU A 309 34.09 -1.27 6.57
CA GLU A 309 34.83 -1.30 7.84
C GLU A 309 33.94 -0.85 9.02
N LEU A 310 34.09 -1.54 10.15
CA LEU A 310 33.35 -1.24 11.38
C LEU A 310 34.07 -0.13 12.15
N SER A 311 33.32 0.89 12.57
CA SER A 311 33.83 1.94 13.46
C SER A 311 33.42 1.75 14.92
N HIS A 312 32.68 0.67 15.23
CA HIS A 312 32.12 0.35 16.55
C HIS A 312 31.39 1.54 17.21
N ARG A 313 30.69 2.33 16.39
CA ARG A 313 29.91 3.50 16.83
C ARG A 313 28.49 3.36 16.34
N MET A 314 27.55 3.71 17.21
CA MET A 314 26.12 3.77 16.92
C MET A 314 25.55 5.05 17.51
N GLN A 315 24.71 5.74 16.75
CA GLN A 315 23.87 6.81 17.27
C GLN A 315 22.45 6.29 17.38
N LEU A 316 22.01 6.04 18.61
CA LEU A 316 20.71 5.47 18.95
C LEU A 316 19.73 6.59 19.29
N SER A 317 18.54 6.54 18.72
CA SER A 317 17.46 7.49 19.03
C SER A 317 16.42 6.92 19.95
N SER A 318 15.95 5.71 19.67
CA SER A 318 14.94 5.07 20.49
C SER A 318 14.90 3.58 20.29
N VAL A 319 14.37 2.89 21.29
CA VAL A 319 14.03 1.48 21.26
C VAL A 319 12.51 1.37 21.34
N LEU A 320 11.93 0.57 20.46
CA LEU A 320 10.49 0.40 20.33
C LEU A 320 10.08 -0.96 20.87
N TYR A 321 9.06 -0.97 21.73
CA TYR A 321 8.56 -2.15 22.43
C TYR A 321 7.10 -2.42 22.10
N TRP A 322 6.73 -3.68 22.23
CA TRP A 322 5.39 -4.20 22.05
C TRP A 322 5.08 -5.23 23.15
N ASP A 323 3.91 -5.12 23.76
CA ASP A 323 3.45 -6.03 24.83
C ASP A 323 2.20 -6.85 24.43
N GLY A 324 1.89 -6.88 23.14
CA GLY A 324 0.74 -7.66 22.66
C GLY A 324 0.95 -9.16 22.87
N GLY A 325 -0.11 -9.83 23.35
CA GLY A 325 -0.12 -11.28 23.53
C GLY A 325 -0.19 -12.03 22.20
N VAL A 326 0.27 -13.28 22.21
CA VAL A 326 -0.07 -14.22 21.13
C VAL A 326 -1.48 -14.75 21.42
N ALA A 327 -2.41 -14.42 20.53
CA ALA A 327 -3.83 -14.82 20.46
C ALA A 327 -4.85 -13.97 21.26
N SER A 328 -5.58 -13.15 20.51
CA SER A 328 -7.03 -13.36 20.44
C SER A 328 -7.33 -13.84 19.01
N GLU A 329 -8.13 -14.88 18.85
CA GLU A 329 -8.76 -15.18 17.55
C GLU A 329 -9.25 -13.85 16.98
N ILE A 330 -8.93 -13.57 15.71
CA ILE A 330 -9.60 -12.50 14.97
C ILE A 330 -11.07 -12.80 15.18
N GLN A 331 -11.76 -12.01 16.00
CA GLN A 331 -13.21 -12.04 15.97
C GLN A 331 -13.51 -11.61 14.55
N ASN A 332 -13.88 -12.58 13.71
CA ASN A 332 -14.35 -12.38 12.35
C ASN A 332 -15.69 -11.66 12.45
N ALA A 333 -15.70 -10.44 13.00
CA ALA A 333 -16.66 -9.44 12.67
C ALA A 333 -16.50 -9.26 11.17
N THR A 334 -17.39 -9.92 10.42
CA THR A 334 -17.45 -9.79 8.99
C THR A 334 -17.99 -8.39 8.73
N HIS A 335 -17.09 -7.40 8.71
CA HIS A 335 -17.43 -6.08 8.25
C HIS A 335 -17.92 -6.23 6.81
N LYS A 336 -19.17 -5.83 6.53
CA LYS A 336 -19.77 -5.90 5.18
C LYS A 336 -19.21 -4.82 4.24
N ILE A 337 -18.05 -4.26 4.56
CA ILE A 337 -17.48 -3.10 3.87
C ILE A 337 -16.52 -3.61 2.81
N ASN A 338 -16.70 -3.11 1.59
CA ASN A 338 -15.76 -3.37 0.52
C ASN A 338 -14.51 -2.50 0.74
N SER A 339 -13.44 -3.10 1.29
CA SER A 339 -12.16 -2.42 1.52
C SER A 339 -11.51 -1.89 0.23
N LEU A 340 -11.94 -2.36 -0.95
CA LEU A 340 -11.47 -1.90 -2.26
C LEU A 340 -12.36 -0.85 -2.91
N SER A 341 -13.41 -0.36 -2.23
CA SER A 341 -14.38 0.58 -2.82
C SER A 341 -13.71 1.83 -3.39
N LEU A 342 -12.80 2.44 -2.62
CA LEU A 342 -12.02 3.60 -3.06
C LEU A 342 -11.14 3.27 -4.27
N SER A 343 -10.50 2.10 -4.29
CA SER A 343 -9.70 1.64 -5.44
C SER A 343 -10.49 1.61 -6.73
N HIS A 344 -11.69 1.01 -6.70
CA HIS A 344 -12.53 0.88 -7.88
C HIS A 344 -12.99 2.24 -8.40
N THR A 345 -13.40 3.13 -7.49
CA THR A 345 -13.78 4.51 -7.85
C THR A 345 -12.62 5.27 -8.49
N ILE A 346 -11.41 5.20 -7.91
CA ILE A 346 -10.24 5.88 -8.48
C ILE A 346 -9.85 5.29 -9.84
N ALA A 347 -9.84 3.96 -9.97
CA ALA A 347 -9.52 3.28 -11.22
C ALA A 347 -10.45 3.73 -12.34
N HIS A 348 -11.74 3.82 -12.02
CA HIS A 348 -12.77 4.32 -12.91
C HIS A 348 -12.50 5.75 -13.36
N LYS A 349 -12.24 6.69 -12.45
CA LYS A 349 -11.91 8.09 -12.79
C LYS A 349 -10.65 8.24 -13.64
N LEU A 350 -9.60 7.50 -13.33
CA LEU A 350 -8.36 7.50 -14.12
C LEU A 350 -8.63 7.01 -15.54
N LEU A 351 -9.47 5.99 -15.68
CA LEU A 351 -9.87 5.46 -16.98
C LEU A 351 -10.74 6.41 -17.76
N GLU A 352 -11.74 7.06 -17.15
CA GLU A 352 -12.57 8.07 -17.81
C GLU A 352 -11.71 9.17 -18.43
N LYS A 353 -10.79 9.74 -17.64
CA LYS A 353 -9.88 10.80 -18.09
C LYS A 353 -9.03 10.34 -19.27
N LYS A 354 -8.48 9.13 -19.22
CA LYS A 354 -7.68 8.56 -20.32
C LYS A 354 -8.53 8.32 -21.56
N THR A 355 -9.76 7.85 -21.38
CA THR A 355 -10.68 7.51 -22.47
C THR A 355 -11.17 8.77 -23.18
N GLN A 356 -11.59 9.82 -22.44
CA GLN A 356 -11.94 11.13 -23.00
C GLN A 356 -10.83 11.73 -23.87
N SER A 357 -9.56 11.52 -23.50
CA SER A 357 -8.43 11.99 -24.31
C SER A 357 -8.27 11.24 -25.64
N LYS A 358 -8.68 9.97 -25.71
CA LYS A 358 -8.57 9.09 -26.90
C LYS A 358 -9.79 9.13 -27.83
N ILE A 359 -10.99 9.39 -27.31
CA ILE A 359 -12.25 9.36 -28.07
C ILE A 359 -12.38 10.50 -29.09
N LYS A 360 -11.54 11.54 -29.01
CA LYS A 360 -11.55 12.63 -30.01
C LYS A 360 -11.36 12.17 -31.47
N ASN A 361 -11.11 10.88 -31.76
CA ASN A 361 -10.74 10.40 -33.09
C ASN A 361 -11.45 9.15 -33.67
N LYS A 362 -12.55 8.59 -33.12
CA LYS A 362 -13.25 7.45 -33.80
C LYS A 362 -14.76 7.39 -33.58
N SER A 363 -15.49 6.92 -34.61
CA SER A 363 -16.89 6.45 -34.47
C SER A 363 -16.92 5.24 -33.57
N ILE A 364 -17.75 5.26 -32.52
CA ILE A 364 -17.81 4.16 -31.56
C ILE A 364 -19.00 3.27 -31.92
N SER A 365 -18.71 2.00 -32.20
CA SER A 365 -19.72 0.96 -32.39
C SER A 365 -19.95 0.21 -31.07
N GLY A 366 -21.21 0.02 -30.65
CA GLY A 366 -21.57 -0.58 -29.35
C GLY A 366 -21.48 -2.11 -29.30
N ILE A 367 -21.73 -2.69 -28.11
CA ILE A 367 -21.74 -4.15 -27.92
C ILE A 367 -23.03 -4.73 -28.52
N LYS A 368 -22.89 -5.60 -29.52
CA LYS A 368 -24.01 -6.36 -30.07
C LYS A 368 -24.17 -7.72 -29.40
N THR A 369 -25.41 -8.06 -29.10
CA THR A 369 -25.83 -9.40 -28.69
C THR A 369 -26.08 -10.29 -29.91
N HIS A 370 -26.26 -11.59 -29.69
CA HIS A 370 -26.54 -12.54 -30.75
C HIS A 370 -27.83 -12.26 -31.54
N HIS A 371 -28.80 -11.54 -30.96
CA HIS A 371 -30.03 -11.11 -31.64
C HIS A 371 -29.84 -9.85 -32.50
N ASN A 372 -28.60 -9.40 -32.71
CA ASN A 372 -28.27 -8.14 -33.39
C ASN A 372 -28.90 -6.91 -32.71
N SER A 373 -29.27 -7.03 -31.43
CA SER A 373 -29.62 -5.92 -30.55
C SER A 373 -28.38 -5.46 -29.79
N TYR A 374 -28.34 -4.19 -29.41
CA TYR A 374 -27.26 -3.60 -28.63
C TYR A 374 -27.57 -3.72 -27.15
N ILE A 375 -26.50 -3.86 -26.35
CA ILE A 375 -26.57 -3.64 -24.92
C ILE A 375 -26.59 -2.13 -24.71
N LEU A 376 -27.65 -1.63 -24.09
CA LEU A 376 -27.83 -0.23 -23.74
C LEU A 376 -27.98 -0.13 -22.23
N PHE A 377 -27.74 1.04 -21.67
CA PHE A 377 -27.91 1.33 -20.26
C PHE A 377 -29.00 2.39 -20.09
N ASP A 378 -30.08 2.04 -19.40
CA ASP A 378 -31.17 2.94 -19.03
C ASP A 378 -30.78 3.62 -17.71
N ARG A 379 -30.36 4.89 -17.79
CA ARG A 379 -29.88 5.67 -16.64
C ARG A 379 -30.97 5.94 -15.62
N ASN A 380 -32.22 6.08 -16.07
CA ASN A 380 -33.34 6.36 -15.18
C ASN A 380 -33.64 5.17 -14.27
N LYS A 381 -33.39 3.96 -14.78
CA LYS A 381 -33.64 2.71 -14.06
C LYS A 381 -32.37 2.06 -13.51
N ASN A 382 -31.22 2.67 -13.77
CA ASN A 382 -29.90 2.19 -13.39
C ASN A 382 -29.66 0.71 -13.78
N HIS A 383 -29.99 0.33 -15.02
CA HIS A 383 -29.84 -1.05 -15.47
C HIS A 383 -29.50 -1.17 -16.96
N ALA A 384 -28.95 -2.32 -17.35
CA ALA A 384 -28.77 -2.67 -18.74
C ALA A 384 -30.08 -3.18 -19.38
N ILE A 385 -30.34 -2.75 -20.61
CA ILE A 385 -31.43 -3.23 -21.48
C ILE A 385 -30.89 -3.71 -22.81
N HIS A 386 -31.69 -4.48 -23.53
CA HIS A 386 -31.42 -4.90 -24.90
C HIS A 386 -32.30 -4.10 -25.86
N GLY A 387 -31.72 -3.51 -26.91
CA GLY A 387 -32.49 -2.70 -27.84
C GLY A 387 -31.78 -2.34 -29.13
N SER A 388 -32.49 -1.63 -30.01
CA SER A 388 -31.91 -1.07 -31.23
C SER A 388 -31.13 0.21 -30.92
N MET A 389 -30.11 0.56 -31.71
CA MET A 389 -29.47 1.89 -31.60
C MET A 389 -30.44 3.05 -31.82
N SER A 390 -31.60 2.80 -32.44
CA SER A 390 -32.65 3.79 -32.63
C SER A 390 -33.32 4.26 -31.34
N ILE A 391 -33.17 3.53 -30.22
CA ILE A 391 -33.72 3.94 -28.91
C ILE A 391 -32.70 4.69 -28.04
N VAL A 392 -31.49 4.94 -28.57
CA VAL A 392 -30.46 5.71 -27.88
C VAL A 392 -30.93 7.16 -27.69
N SER A 393 -30.78 7.66 -26.48
CA SER A 393 -31.20 8.98 -26.02
C SER A 393 -30.31 9.43 -24.86
N ASP A 394 -30.55 10.63 -24.30
CA ASP A 394 -29.80 11.11 -23.13
C ASP A 394 -29.99 10.21 -21.89
N SER A 395 -31.11 9.48 -21.82
CA SER A 395 -31.43 8.52 -20.76
C SER A 395 -31.08 7.07 -21.09
N VAL A 396 -30.84 6.73 -22.36
CA VAL A 396 -30.56 5.36 -22.81
C VAL A 396 -29.34 5.37 -23.69
N VAL A 397 -28.23 4.86 -23.19
CA VAL A 397 -26.90 5.04 -23.81
C VAL A 397 -26.29 3.69 -24.19
N PRO A 398 -25.60 3.56 -25.34
CA PRO A 398 -24.98 2.30 -25.73
C PRO A 398 -23.85 1.93 -24.77
N VAL A 399 -23.83 0.66 -24.36
CA VAL A 399 -22.69 0.07 -23.68
C VAL A 399 -21.66 -0.33 -24.73
N VAL A 400 -20.41 0.00 -24.47
CA VAL A 400 -19.27 -0.21 -25.35
C VAL A 400 -18.17 -0.93 -24.57
N LEU A 401 -17.42 -1.78 -25.26
CA LEU A 401 -16.21 -2.39 -24.70
C LEU A 401 -15.01 -1.55 -25.08
N VAL A 402 -14.32 -1.03 -24.07
CA VAL A 402 -13.09 -0.28 -24.27
C VAL A 402 -11.92 -1.20 -23.95
N ARG A 403 -11.05 -1.42 -24.94
CA ARG A 403 -9.78 -2.11 -24.72
C ARG A 403 -8.79 -1.17 -24.03
N LEU A 404 -8.25 -1.62 -22.90
CA LEU A 404 -7.35 -0.88 -22.02
C LEU A 404 -6.06 -1.68 -21.84
N GLY A 405 -5.23 -1.72 -22.89
CA GLY A 405 -4.07 -2.61 -22.92
C GLY A 405 -4.49 -4.06 -23.05
N ASP A 406 -4.14 -4.87 -22.04
CA ASP A 406 -4.54 -6.27 -21.89
C ASP A 406 -5.85 -6.44 -21.10
N SER A 407 -6.42 -5.36 -20.56
CA SER A 407 -7.70 -5.37 -19.84
C SER A 407 -8.84 -4.76 -20.67
N TYR A 408 -10.08 -4.95 -20.22
CA TYR A 408 -11.27 -4.40 -20.85
C TYR A 408 -12.16 -3.73 -19.80
N ALA A 409 -12.76 -2.61 -20.16
CA ALA A 409 -13.79 -1.95 -19.37
C ALA A 409 -15.09 -1.89 -20.16
N THR A 410 -16.21 -1.90 -19.45
CA THR A 410 -17.49 -1.47 -20.01
C THR A 410 -17.67 0.01 -19.75
N ALA A 411 -18.04 0.73 -20.80
CA ALA A 411 -18.36 2.14 -20.72
C ALA A 411 -19.70 2.39 -21.39
N ILE A 412 -20.38 3.46 -21.01
CA ILE A 412 -21.54 4.00 -21.71
C ILE A 412 -21.09 5.18 -22.58
N ALA A 413 -21.56 5.23 -23.82
CA ALA A 413 -21.29 6.35 -24.72
C ALA A 413 -22.43 7.35 -24.75
N TYR A 414 -22.12 8.63 -24.58
CA TYR A 414 -23.09 9.72 -24.64
C TYR A 414 -22.53 10.90 -25.44
N LYS A 415 -23.39 11.90 -25.69
CA LYS A 415 -23.13 13.03 -26.61
C LYS A 415 -21.81 13.78 -26.39
N HIS A 416 -21.23 13.69 -25.19
CA HIS A 416 -20.01 14.40 -24.81
C HIS A 416 -18.83 13.48 -24.39
N GLY A 417 -18.95 12.16 -24.51
CA GLY A 417 -17.84 11.26 -24.19
C GLY A 417 -18.24 9.83 -23.86
N LEU A 418 -17.30 9.10 -23.25
CA LEU A 418 -17.56 7.83 -22.58
C LEU A 418 -17.53 8.05 -21.07
N GLU A 419 -18.49 7.46 -20.36
CA GLU A 419 -18.49 7.30 -18.90
C GLU A 419 -18.24 5.81 -18.66
N VAL A 420 -17.21 5.47 -17.90
CA VAL A 420 -16.95 4.05 -17.58
C VAL A 420 -18.10 3.59 -16.68
N ILE A 421 -18.50 2.33 -16.70
CA ILE A 421 -19.50 1.82 -15.76
C ILE A 421 -19.01 0.59 -15.00
N ASP A 422 -18.04 -0.15 -15.56
CA ASP A 422 -17.40 -1.26 -14.86
C ASP A 422 -16.03 -1.62 -15.46
N ILE A 423 -15.14 -2.21 -14.67
CA ILE A 423 -13.79 -2.64 -15.08
C ILE A 423 -13.62 -4.12 -14.73
N PHE A 424 -13.32 -4.95 -15.72
CA PHE A 424 -13.16 -6.39 -15.51
C PHE A 424 -11.67 -6.77 -15.35
N GLU A 425 -11.12 -6.55 -14.16
CA GLU A 425 -9.73 -6.94 -13.88
C GLU A 425 -9.58 -8.47 -13.80
N GLY A 426 -8.60 -9.03 -14.52
CA GLY A 426 -8.30 -10.46 -14.54
C GLY A 426 -9.24 -11.30 -15.41
N SER A 427 -10.11 -10.67 -16.20
CA SER A 427 -10.95 -11.41 -17.14
C SER A 427 -10.16 -11.80 -18.40
N ASN A 428 -10.17 -13.08 -18.73
CA ASN A 428 -9.71 -13.63 -20.01
C ASN A 428 -10.71 -13.32 -21.11
N ILE A 429 -10.21 -13.01 -22.30
CA ILE A 429 -11.01 -12.99 -23.52
C ILE A 429 -10.68 -14.20 -24.37
N SER A 430 -11.72 -14.96 -24.70
CA SER A 430 -11.63 -16.06 -25.64
C SER A 430 -12.36 -15.70 -26.92
N LEU A 431 -11.64 -15.71 -28.04
CA LEU A 431 -12.22 -15.65 -29.38
C LEU A 431 -12.75 -17.03 -29.75
N LEU A 432 -14.07 -17.13 -29.90
CA LEU A 432 -14.73 -18.28 -30.50
C LEU A 432 -14.56 -18.17 -32.03
N LYS A 433 -13.41 -18.63 -32.53
CA LYS A 433 -13.00 -18.50 -33.94
C LYS A 433 -14.05 -19.00 -34.93
N GLU A 434 -14.85 -19.99 -34.55
CA GLU A 434 -15.90 -20.55 -35.39
C GLU A 434 -17.12 -19.63 -35.55
N GLN A 435 -17.30 -18.64 -34.66
CA GLN A 435 -18.49 -17.80 -34.59
C GLN A 435 -18.21 -16.30 -34.74
N ASP A 436 -16.94 -15.91 -34.83
CA ASP A 436 -16.49 -14.50 -34.77
C ASP A 436 -17.07 -13.76 -33.55
N LYS A 437 -17.10 -14.46 -32.41
CA LYS A 437 -17.59 -13.95 -31.12
C LYS A 437 -16.49 -13.97 -30.08
N ILE A 438 -16.55 -13.04 -29.15
CA ILE A 438 -15.70 -12.98 -27.97
C ILE A 438 -16.52 -13.33 -26.73
N THR A 439 -15.86 -13.97 -25.76
CA THR A 439 -16.42 -14.20 -24.42
C THR A 439 -15.46 -13.62 -23.40
N PHE A 440 -16.00 -13.14 -22.29
CA PHE A 440 -15.21 -12.67 -21.14
C PHE A 440 -15.36 -13.69 -20.04
N SER A 441 -14.25 -14.14 -19.44
CA SER A 441 -14.29 -15.04 -18.30
C SER A 441 -13.32 -14.66 -17.20
N LYS A 442 -13.71 -14.81 -15.94
CA LYS A 442 -12.89 -14.57 -14.75
C LYS A 442 -13.08 -15.73 -13.79
N ASP A 443 -11.99 -16.32 -13.29
CA ASP A 443 -12.02 -17.45 -12.35
C ASP A 443 -12.87 -18.65 -12.86
N GLY A 444 -12.79 -18.93 -14.16
CA GLY A 444 -13.57 -20.00 -14.80
C GLY A 444 -15.06 -19.70 -14.97
N LYS A 445 -15.49 -18.47 -14.66
CA LYS A 445 -16.86 -17.99 -14.83
C LYS A 445 -16.97 -16.99 -15.97
N PHE A 446 -18.08 -16.96 -16.70
CA PHE A 446 -18.30 -16.09 -17.85
C PHE A 446 -19.15 -14.86 -17.49
N LEU A 447 -18.83 -13.72 -18.13
CA LEU A 447 -19.56 -12.47 -17.98
C LEU A 447 -20.96 -12.61 -18.53
N CYS A 448 -21.96 -12.44 -17.68
CA CYS A 448 -23.37 -12.55 -18.02
C CYS A 448 -24.16 -11.35 -17.50
N ALA A 449 -25.26 -11.02 -18.18
CA ALA A 449 -26.26 -10.10 -17.67
C ALA A 449 -27.31 -10.91 -16.88
N GLU A 450 -27.43 -10.65 -15.59
CA GLU A 450 -28.46 -11.25 -14.74
C GLU A 450 -29.86 -10.72 -15.10
N LYS A 451 -30.92 -11.39 -14.62
CA LYS A 451 -32.32 -10.99 -14.92
C LYS A 451 -32.66 -9.55 -14.50
N TYR A 452 -31.90 -8.99 -13.56
CA TYR A 452 -32.02 -7.61 -13.07
C TYR A 452 -30.98 -6.67 -13.70
N GLY A 453 -30.28 -7.11 -14.75
CA GLY A 453 -29.40 -6.28 -15.57
C GLY A 453 -27.99 -6.06 -15.01
N ALA A 454 -27.63 -6.69 -13.89
CA ALA A 454 -26.27 -6.66 -13.39
C ALA A 454 -25.33 -7.52 -14.26
N LEU A 455 -24.17 -6.98 -14.60
CA LEU A 455 -23.10 -7.74 -15.24
C LEU A 455 -22.31 -8.48 -14.16
N THR A 456 -22.31 -9.80 -14.18
CA THR A 456 -21.60 -10.63 -13.20
C THR A 456 -20.85 -11.78 -13.86
N PHE A 457 -19.81 -12.28 -13.20
CA PHE A 457 -19.13 -13.52 -13.59
C PHE A 457 -19.71 -14.69 -12.79
N SER A 458 -20.90 -15.18 -13.16
CA SER A 458 -21.61 -16.21 -12.36
C SER A 458 -21.61 -17.61 -12.99
N ARG A 459 -21.41 -17.74 -14.31
CA ARG A 459 -21.64 -19.00 -15.04
C ARG A 459 -20.38 -19.78 -15.38
N SER A 460 -20.35 -21.08 -15.12
CA SER A 460 -19.20 -21.95 -15.46
C SER A 460 -19.08 -22.31 -16.95
N LYS A 461 -20.06 -21.94 -17.77
CA LYS A 461 -20.08 -22.20 -19.22
C LYS A 461 -20.69 -21.00 -19.93
N ALA A 462 -20.03 -20.53 -20.99
CA ALA A 462 -20.58 -19.51 -21.86
C ALA A 462 -21.82 -20.04 -22.57
N MET A 463 -22.93 -19.33 -22.38
CA MET A 463 -24.16 -19.50 -23.12
C MET A 463 -24.19 -18.51 -24.29
N GLU A 464 -25.08 -18.73 -25.26
CA GLU A 464 -25.10 -17.95 -26.50
C GLU A 464 -25.28 -16.43 -26.31
N TRP A 465 -25.91 -16.02 -25.20
CA TRP A 465 -26.11 -14.62 -24.82
C TRP A 465 -24.90 -13.99 -24.11
N GLU A 466 -23.83 -14.75 -23.86
CA GLU A 466 -22.56 -14.32 -23.23
C GLU A 466 -21.43 -14.26 -24.26
N CYS A 467 -21.78 -14.41 -25.55
CA CYS A 467 -20.89 -14.30 -26.69
C CYS A 467 -21.18 -12.99 -27.44
N PHE A 468 -20.20 -12.10 -27.49
CA PHE A 468 -20.33 -10.75 -28.05
C PHE A 468 -19.64 -10.65 -29.41
N THR A 469 -20.17 -9.85 -30.33
CA THR A 469 -19.47 -9.58 -31.60
C THR A 469 -18.72 -8.26 -31.47
N PRO A 470 -17.38 -8.24 -31.64
CA PRO A 470 -16.63 -6.99 -31.73
C PRO A 470 -17.14 -6.19 -32.93
N THR A 471 -17.45 -4.92 -32.72
CA THR A 471 -17.77 -4.00 -33.82
C THR A 471 -16.63 -2.97 -33.94
N GLN A 472 -16.35 -2.51 -35.16
CA GLN A 472 -15.20 -1.63 -35.47
C GLN A 472 -15.34 -0.21 -34.92
#